data_AF-A0A943M1L5-F1
#
_entry.id   AF-A0A943M1L5-F1
#
_cell.length_a   1.000
_cell.length_b   1.000
_cell.length_c   1.000
_cell.angle_alpha   90.00
_cell.angle_beta   90.00
_cell.angle_gamma   90.00
#
_symmetry.space_group_name_H-M   'P 1'
#
loop_
_entity.id
_entity.type
_entity.pdbx_description
1 polymer ?
#
loop_
_entity_poly.entity_id
_entity_poly.type
_entity_poly.pdbx_seq_one_letter_code
_entity_poly.pdbx_strand_id
1 'polypeptide(L)'
;MRELNRWVNHDEKKRPLDPNTLYGASVTDPNTWASYAKANANHKSLGYVLGGGIGCIDLDHCIHPDGTLTPAAQEIVDYYPENWIEISPSGTGLHIWGTAVEQKGFKRTWRGQTVEFYSQGRYITITKRTYQRGKLAQL
;
A
#
# COMPACT_ATOMS: atom_id res chain seq x y z
N MET A 1 -1.83 3.51 11.47
CA MET A 1 -2.87 3.18 10.45
C MET A 1 -4.16 2.63 11.06
N ARG A 2 -4.12 1.64 11.97
CA ARG A 2 -5.35 0.96 12.47
C ARG A 2 -6.34 1.89 13.18
N GLU A 3 -5.84 2.93 13.84
CA GLU A 3 -6.65 3.94 14.55
C GLU A 3 -7.40 4.91 13.62
N LEU A 4 -7.12 4.89 12.32
CA LEU A 4 -7.74 5.82 11.36
C LEU A 4 -8.82 5.10 10.55
N ASN A 5 -9.97 5.77 10.38
CA ASN A 5 -11.11 5.27 9.60
C ASN A 5 -10.89 5.47 8.09
N ARG A 6 -9.90 4.78 7.54
CA ARG A 6 -9.51 4.86 6.12
C ARG A 6 -9.35 3.49 5.48
N TRP A 7 -9.93 2.47 6.10
CA TRP A 7 -9.88 1.10 5.62
C TRP A 7 -11.02 0.82 4.65
N VAL A 8 -10.69 0.11 3.59
CA VAL A 8 -11.64 -0.40 2.59
C VAL A 8 -11.41 -1.90 2.42
N ASN A 9 -12.38 -2.60 1.84
CA ASN A 9 -12.13 -3.91 1.25
C ASN A 9 -11.82 -3.76 -0.24
N HIS A 10 -11.48 -4.85 -0.93
CA HIS A 10 -11.47 -4.86 -2.38
C HIS A 10 -11.88 -6.22 -2.96
N ASP A 11 -12.31 -6.23 -4.21
CA ASP A 11 -12.59 -7.45 -4.96
C ASP A 11 -11.35 -8.04 -5.64
N GLU A 12 -11.50 -9.13 -6.38
CA GLU A 12 -10.41 -9.79 -7.11
C GLU A 12 -9.76 -8.91 -8.19
N LYS A 13 -10.51 -7.92 -8.70
CA LYS A 13 -10.01 -6.92 -9.66
C LYS A 13 -9.37 -5.73 -8.95
N LYS A 14 -9.17 -5.80 -7.63
CA LYS A 14 -8.64 -4.73 -6.79
C LYS A 14 -9.46 -3.43 -6.92
N ARG A 15 -10.78 -3.53 -7.07
CA ARG A 15 -11.68 -2.38 -6.98
C ARG A 15 -12.03 -2.16 -5.50
N PRO A 16 -11.88 -0.94 -4.96
CA PRO A 16 -12.13 -0.68 -3.55
C PRO A 16 -13.63 -0.80 -3.25
N LEU A 17 -13.95 -1.41 -2.13
CA LEU A 17 -15.29 -1.64 -1.62
C LEU A 17 -15.45 -1.01 -0.24
N ASP A 18 -16.57 -0.33 -0.02
CA ASP A 18 -16.96 0.18 1.28
C ASP A 18 -17.20 -0.99 2.24
N PRO A 19 -16.49 -1.09 3.37
CA PRO A 19 -16.69 -2.19 4.30
C PRO A 19 -18.09 -2.29 4.91
N ASN A 20 -18.88 -1.21 4.90
CA ASN A 20 -20.23 -1.19 5.46
C ASN A 20 -21.26 -1.78 4.50
N THR A 21 -21.12 -1.49 3.20
CA THR A 21 -22.13 -1.84 2.18
C THR A 21 -21.64 -2.88 1.16
N LEU A 22 -20.32 -3.07 1.05
CA LEU A 22 -19.63 -3.91 0.06
C LEU A 22 -19.84 -3.47 -1.40
N TYR A 23 -20.36 -2.26 -1.63
CA TYR A 23 -20.35 -1.59 -2.94
C TYR A 23 -19.09 -0.75 -3.11
N GLY A 24 -18.93 -0.10 -4.26
CA GLY A 24 -17.74 0.68 -4.58
C GLY A 24 -17.45 1.77 -3.54
N ALA A 25 -16.21 1.82 -3.06
CA ALA A 25 -15.73 2.93 -2.24
C ALA A 25 -15.03 3.99 -3.10
N SER A 26 -15.19 5.25 -2.71
CA SER A 26 -14.50 6.37 -3.33
C SER A 26 -13.20 6.65 -2.59
N VAL A 27 -12.11 6.93 -3.28
CA VAL A 27 -10.83 7.33 -2.63
C VAL A 27 -10.84 8.78 -2.13
N THR A 28 -11.93 9.52 -2.32
CA THR A 28 -12.08 10.92 -1.88
C THR A 28 -13.29 11.16 -0.98
N ASP A 29 -14.17 10.17 -0.78
CA ASP A 29 -15.31 10.28 0.13
C ASP A 29 -15.09 9.41 1.39
N PRO A 30 -14.79 10.03 2.54
CA PRO A 30 -14.54 9.30 3.78
C PRO A 30 -15.74 8.52 4.31
N ASN A 31 -16.96 8.83 3.87
CA ASN A 31 -18.17 8.08 4.27
C ASN A 31 -18.20 6.67 3.67
N THR A 32 -17.38 6.41 2.65
CA THR A 32 -17.25 5.10 2.02
C THR A 32 -16.10 4.26 2.61
N TRP A 33 -15.46 4.74 3.67
CA TRP A 33 -14.38 4.05 4.38
C TRP A 33 -14.88 3.58 5.76
N ALA A 34 -14.11 2.70 6.40
CA ALA A 34 -14.43 2.25 7.75
C ALA A 34 -13.18 2.10 8.62
N SER A 35 -13.40 1.67 9.87
CA SER A 35 -12.34 1.26 10.78
C SER A 35 -11.68 -0.04 10.33
N TYR A 36 -10.47 -0.30 10.82
CA TYR A 36 -9.77 -1.58 10.59
C TYR A 36 -10.62 -2.77 11.05
N ALA A 37 -11.22 -2.67 12.24
CA ALA A 37 -12.02 -3.75 12.81
C ALA A 37 -13.20 -4.11 11.90
N LYS A 38 -13.90 -3.12 11.35
CA LYS A 38 -15.02 -3.33 10.42
C LYS A 38 -14.56 -3.99 9.12
N ALA A 39 -13.53 -3.44 8.47
CA ALA A 39 -13.00 -4.00 7.21
C ALA A 39 -12.46 -5.42 7.37
N ASN A 40 -11.79 -5.72 8.50
CA ASN A 40 -11.23 -7.03 8.78
C ASN A 40 -12.31 -8.08 9.13
N ALA A 41 -13.43 -7.68 9.74
CA ALA A 41 -14.54 -8.57 10.07
C ALA A 41 -15.26 -9.13 8.82
N ASN A 42 -15.13 -8.48 7.66
CA ASN A 42 -15.72 -8.96 6.42
C ASN A 42 -15.01 -10.18 5.81
N HIS A 43 -13.85 -10.59 6.35
CA HIS A 43 -13.01 -11.67 5.82
C HIS A 43 -12.68 -11.51 4.32
N LYS A 44 -12.60 -10.26 3.85
CA LYS A 44 -12.22 -9.87 2.49
C LYS A 44 -10.84 -9.24 2.48
N SER A 45 -10.24 -9.16 1.30
CA SER A 45 -8.98 -8.46 1.08
C SER A 45 -9.10 -7.00 1.50
N LEU A 46 -8.02 -6.45 2.06
CA LEU A 46 -8.00 -5.13 2.67
C LEU A 46 -7.33 -4.12 1.75
N GLY A 47 -7.72 -2.85 1.91
CA GLY A 47 -7.01 -1.71 1.37
C GLY A 47 -7.06 -0.54 2.34
N TYR A 48 -6.21 0.45 2.08
CA TYR A 48 -6.12 1.66 2.88
C TYR A 48 -6.03 2.88 1.97
N VAL A 49 -6.91 3.86 2.20
CA VAL A 49 -6.92 5.11 1.44
C VAL A 49 -5.83 6.04 1.97
N LEU A 50 -5.00 6.58 1.07
CA LEU A 50 -3.83 7.41 1.37
C LEU A 50 -4.19 8.88 1.60
N GLY A 51 -3.31 9.62 2.28
CA GLY A 51 -3.52 10.99 2.79
C GLY A 51 -3.32 11.07 4.30
N GLY A 52 -3.57 12.22 4.91
CA GLY A 52 -3.43 12.40 6.36
C GLY A 52 -2.01 12.14 6.86
N GLY A 53 -1.02 12.42 6.03
CA GLY A 53 0.40 12.20 6.32
C GLY A 53 0.91 10.78 6.06
N ILE A 54 0.12 9.88 5.47
CA ILE A 54 0.53 8.50 5.14
C ILE A 54 0.67 8.35 3.62
N GLY A 55 1.84 7.85 3.19
CA GLY A 55 2.14 7.50 1.81
C GLY A 55 2.63 6.07 1.66
N CYS A 56 2.81 5.69 0.40
CA CYS A 56 3.32 4.39 0.00
C CYS A 56 4.16 4.53 -1.27
N ILE A 57 5.29 3.83 -1.31
CA ILE A 57 6.01 3.52 -2.54
C ILE A 57 5.60 2.12 -2.97
N ASP A 58 5.18 1.97 -4.22
CA ASP A 58 4.80 0.70 -4.85
C ASP A 58 5.87 0.29 -5.87
N LEU A 59 6.41 -0.92 -5.68
CA LEU A 59 7.45 -1.52 -6.52
C LEU A 59 6.87 -2.74 -7.23
N ASP A 60 6.48 -2.57 -8.49
CA ASP A 60 5.96 -3.66 -9.32
C ASP A 60 7.06 -4.61 -9.79
N HIS A 61 6.78 -5.92 -9.75
CA HIS A 61 7.64 -6.98 -10.30
C HIS A 61 9.10 -6.94 -9.82
N CYS A 62 9.32 -6.54 -8.57
CA CYS A 62 10.65 -6.41 -7.97
C CYS A 62 11.17 -7.70 -7.31
N ILE A 63 10.36 -8.75 -7.21
CA ILE A 63 10.74 -10.04 -6.62
C ILE A 63 10.85 -11.09 -7.74
N HIS A 64 12.00 -11.74 -7.83
CA HIS A 64 12.29 -12.84 -8.75
C HIS A 64 11.60 -14.15 -8.31
N PRO A 65 11.46 -15.15 -9.22
CA PRO A 65 10.85 -16.43 -8.87
C PRO A 65 11.55 -17.20 -7.74
N ASP A 66 12.84 -16.94 -7.51
CA ASP A 66 13.64 -17.51 -6.40
C ASP A 66 13.46 -16.76 -5.07
N GLY A 67 12.65 -15.70 -5.05
CA GLY A 67 12.37 -14.86 -3.89
C GLY A 67 13.37 -13.72 -3.67
N THR A 68 14.40 -13.59 -4.51
CA THR A 68 15.37 -12.50 -4.42
C THR A 68 14.81 -11.20 -5.01
N LEU A 69 15.31 -10.06 -4.55
CA LEU A 69 14.95 -8.76 -5.12
C LEU A 69 15.77 -8.46 -6.38
N THR A 70 15.20 -7.68 -7.29
CA THR A 70 16.00 -7.02 -8.33
C THR A 70 17.05 -6.12 -7.66
N PRO A 71 18.24 -5.93 -8.27
CA PRO A 71 19.27 -5.07 -7.67
C PRO A 71 18.77 -3.66 -7.36
N ALA A 72 17.95 -3.09 -8.25
CA ALA A 72 17.36 -1.77 -8.05
C ALA A 72 16.35 -1.72 -6.91
N ALA A 73 15.55 -2.78 -6.71
CA ALA A 73 14.63 -2.85 -5.58
C ALA A 73 15.35 -3.07 -4.25
N GLN A 74 16.44 -3.86 -4.24
CA GLN A 74 17.28 -4.00 -3.05
C GLN A 74 17.85 -2.66 -2.60
N GLU A 75 18.40 -1.86 -3.53
CA GLU A 75 18.89 -0.50 -3.22
C GLU A 75 17.80 0.40 -2.61
N ILE A 76 16.56 0.30 -3.11
CA ILE A 76 15.42 1.07 -2.58
C ILE A 76 15.04 0.58 -1.18
N VAL A 77 14.96 -0.73 -0.97
CA VAL A 77 14.66 -1.31 0.36
C VAL A 77 15.72 -0.91 1.38
N ASP A 78 17.00 -0.98 1.00
CA ASP A 78 18.13 -0.61 1.85
C ASP A 78 18.13 0.90 2.20
N TYR A 79 17.55 1.73 1.35
CA TYR A 79 17.36 3.16 1.61
C TYR A 79 16.25 3.44 2.65
N TYR A 80 15.32 2.51 2.85
CA TYR A 80 14.21 2.61 3.82
C TYR A 80 14.29 1.54 4.93
N PRO A 81 15.38 1.47 5.71
CA PRO A 81 15.63 0.36 6.64
C PRO A 81 14.67 0.33 7.84
N GLU A 82 14.05 1.47 8.17
CA GLU A 82 13.12 1.59 9.29
C GLU A 82 11.65 1.40 8.87
N ASN A 83 11.36 1.36 7.57
CA ASN A 83 9.99 1.32 7.06
C ASN A 83 9.42 -0.09 7.13
N TRP A 84 8.12 -0.18 7.38
CA TRP A 84 7.39 -1.43 7.19
C TRP A 84 7.18 -1.68 5.69
N ILE A 85 7.55 -2.88 5.24
CA ILE A 85 7.44 -3.31 3.85
C ILE A 85 6.65 -4.62 3.80
N GLU A 86 5.66 -4.68 2.94
CA GLU A 86 4.88 -5.90 2.69
C GLU A 86 4.95 -6.33 1.22
N ILE A 87 4.76 -7.63 1.00
CA ILE A 87 4.63 -8.21 -0.33
C ILE A 87 3.24 -7.88 -0.87
N SER A 88 3.18 -7.26 -2.04
CA SER A 88 1.93 -6.89 -2.72
C SER A 88 1.09 -8.12 -3.06
N PRO A 89 -0.21 -7.99 -3.41
CA PRO A 89 -1.07 -9.14 -3.69
C PRO A 89 -0.54 -10.10 -4.77
N SER A 90 0.20 -9.59 -5.77
CA SER A 90 0.76 -10.43 -6.84
C SER A 90 1.80 -11.43 -6.36
N GLY A 91 2.41 -11.19 -5.19
CA GLY A 91 3.54 -11.98 -4.70
C GLY A 91 4.88 -11.59 -5.32
N THR A 92 4.88 -10.70 -6.31
CA THR A 92 6.08 -10.30 -7.07
C THR A 92 6.46 -8.83 -6.87
N GLY A 93 5.68 -8.06 -6.10
CA GLY A 93 5.94 -6.66 -5.81
C GLY A 93 6.01 -6.36 -4.31
N LEU A 94 6.40 -5.13 -3.96
CA LEU A 94 6.51 -4.65 -2.59
C LEU A 94 5.78 -3.31 -2.42
N HIS A 95 5.15 -3.13 -1.26
CA HIS A 95 4.67 -1.83 -0.78
C HIS A 95 5.55 -1.37 0.38
N ILE A 96 6.19 -0.21 0.25
CA ILE A 96 6.97 0.44 1.31
C ILE A 96 6.12 1.55 1.91
N TRP A 97 5.73 1.39 3.17
CA TRP A 97 4.81 2.28 3.86
C TRP A 97 5.56 3.29 4.74
N GLY A 98 5.06 4.51 4.80
CA GLY A 98 5.66 5.53 5.66
C GLY A 98 4.88 6.83 5.72
N THR A 99 5.44 7.82 6.43
CA THR A 99 4.87 9.16 6.51
C THR A 99 5.35 10.00 5.33
N ALA A 100 4.45 10.77 4.73
CA ALA A 100 4.79 11.66 3.63
C ALA A 100 3.90 12.90 3.58
N VAL A 101 4.47 14.00 3.11
CA VAL A 101 3.70 15.20 2.74
C VAL A 101 2.82 14.88 1.54
N GLU A 102 1.59 15.37 1.56
CA GLU A 102 0.66 15.18 0.45
C GLU A 102 1.15 15.92 -0.80
N GLN A 103 1.31 15.17 -1.89
CA GLN A 103 1.72 15.71 -3.19
C GLN A 103 1.10 14.88 -4.32
N LYS A 104 1.22 15.37 -5.55
CA LYS A 104 0.77 14.61 -6.72
C LYS A 104 1.63 13.35 -6.83
N GLY A 105 0.97 12.20 -6.93
CA GLY A 105 1.66 10.93 -7.15
C GLY A 105 2.46 10.93 -8.44
N PHE A 106 3.53 10.15 -8.48
CA PHE A 106 4.39 10.05 -9.65
C PHE A 106 4.84 8.61 -9.88
N LYS A 107 5.17 8.32 -11.14
CA LYS A 107 5.78 7.06 -11.58
C LYS A 107 7.11 7.38 -12.24
N ARG A 108 8.17 6.70 -11.83
CA ARG A 108 9.52 6.82 -12.40
C ARG A 108 10.13 5.45 -12.60
N THR A 109 11.11 5.39 -13.50
CA THR A 109 11.94 4.19 -13.66
C THR A 109 13.32 4.47 -13.07
N TRP A 110 13.74 3.65 -12.11
CA TRP A 110 15.07 3.69 -11.51
C TRP A 110 15.80 2.41 -11.88
N ARG A 111 16.87 2.49 -12.68
CA ARG A 111 17.69 1.32 -13.08
C ARG A 111 16.85 0.14 -13.60
N GLY A 112 15.81 0.43 -14.37
CA GLY A 112 14.88 -0.57 -14.91
C GLY A 112 13.72 -0.96 -13.99
N GLN A 113 13.76 -0.62 -12.70
CA GLN A 113 12.65 -0.82 -11.75
C GLN A 113 11.62 0.30 -11.87
N THR A 114 10.35 -0.06 -12.03
CA THR A 114 9.24 0.89 -11.92
C THR A 114 9.01 1.21 -10.44
N VAL A 115 8.95 2.50 -10.12
CA VAL A 115 8.73 3.04 -8.78
C VAL A 115 7.57 4.01 -8.84
N GLU A 116 6.48 3.70 -8.15
CA GLU A 116 5.33 4.59 -8.03
C GLU A 116 5.23 5.11 -6.60
N PHE A 117 5.03 6.42 -6.44
CA PHE A 117 4.83 7.05 -5.14
C PHE A 117 3.45 7.69 -5.08
N TYR A 118 2.76 7.45 -3.98
CA TYR A 118 1.47 8.05 -3.67
C TYR A 118 1.41 8.49 -2.21
N SER A 119 0.90 9.69 -1.96
CA SER A 119 0.59 10.16 -0.60
C SER A 119 -0.84 10.65 -0.42
N GLN A 120 -1.66 10.67 -1.49
CA GLN A 120 -3.08 11.04 -1.47
C GLN A 120 -3.79 10.58 -2.76
N GLY A 121 -5.12 10.67 -2.79
CA GLY A 121 -5.93 10.46 -4.00
C GLY A 121 -5.91 9.04 -4.56
N ARG A 122 -5.38 8.08 -3.80
CA ARG A 122 -5.28 6.65 -4.09
C ARG A 122 -5.55 5.84 -2.84
N TYR A 123 -5.88 4.58 -3.04
CA TYR A 123 -5.80 3.57 -1.99
C TYR A 123 -4.77 2.52 -2.41
N ILE A 124 -4.20 1.83 -1.44
CA ILE A 124 -3.27 0.73 -1.66
C ILE A 124 -3.84 -0.53 -1.01
N THR A 125 -3.77 -1.66 -1.71
CA THR A 125 -4.15 -2.96 -1.15
C THR A 125 -3.19 -3.35 -0.04
N ILE A 126 -3.69 -3.92 1.06
CA ILE A 126 -2.88 -4.37 2.20
C ILE A 126 -2.95 -5.88 2.33
N THR A 127 -1.81 -6.56 2.27
CA THR A 127 -1.74 -8.03 2.38
C THR A 127 -1.37 -8.50 3.78
N LYS A 128 -0.70 -7.66 4.57
CA LYS A 128 -0.08 -7.99 5.86
C LYS A 128 1.06 -9.02 5.73
N ARG A 129 1.45 -9.43 4.52
CA ARG A 129 2.58 -10.34 4.27
C ARG A 129 3.88 -9.56 4.40
N THR A 130 4.38 -9.46 5.63
CA THR A 130 5.55 -8.63 5.94
C THR A 130 6.80 -9.20 5.28
N TYR A 131 7.46 -8.37 4.46
CA TYR A 131 8.81 -8.62 3.93
C TYR A 131 9.85 -8.07 4.92
N GLN A 132 9.69 -6.81 5.32
CA GLN A 132 10.54 -6.13 6.30
C GLN A 132 9.67 -5.58 7.44
N ARG A 133 10.01 -5.94 8.68
CA ARG A 133 9.39 -5.32 9.87
C ARG A 133 9.90 -3.89 10.01
N GLY A 134 9.02 -2.98 10.39
CA GLY A 134 9.37 -1.57 10.59
C GLY A 134 8.22 -0.75 11.12
N LYS A 135 8.37 0.57 11.05
CA LYS A 135 7.38 1.59 11.44
C LYS A 135 6.97 2.41 10.21
N LEU A 136 6.08 3.37 10.41
CA LEU A 136 5.82 4.41 9.40
C LEU A 136 6.88 5.52 9.52
N ALA A 137 8.13 5.20 9.14
CA ALA A 137 9.18 6.21 9.04
C ALA A 137 8.96 7.10 7.81
N GLN A 138 9.71 8.19 7.69
CA GLN A 138 9.56 9.13 6.58
C GLN A 138 9.87 8.48 5.22
N LEU A 139 9.04 8.77 4.22
CA LEU A 139 9.28 8.50 2.80
C LEU A 139 9.84 9.74 2.09
#